data_AF-A0A963K468-F1
#
_entry.id   AF-A0A963K468-F1
#
_cell.length_a   1.000
_cell.length_b   1.000
_cell.length_c   1.000
_cell.angle_alpha   90.00
_cell.angle_beta   90.00
_cell.angle_gamma   90.00
#
_symmetry.space_group_name_H-M   'P 1'
#
loop_
_entity.id
_entity.type
_entity.pdbx_description
1 polymer ?
#
loop_
_entity_poly.entity_id
_entity_poly.type
_entity_poly.pdbx_seq_one_letter_code
_entity_poly.pdbx_strand_id
1 'polypeptide(L)'
;AEMVERGRIIAETFCAQCHATGATGASPLPGAPPFRTFKERWPVEVLAEALAEGLTTGHPEMPTVTMTPGEIDAFLGYLDSF
;
A
#
# COMPACT_ATOMS: atom_id res chain seq x y z
N ALA A 1 -16.98 0.98 -3.31
CA ALA A 1 -17.14 1.76 -2.06
C ALA A 1 -16.68 0.95 -0.86
N GLU A 2 -17.23 -0.24 -0.59
CA GLU A 2 -16.83 -1.07 0.56
C GLU A 2 -15.41 -1.66 0.45
N MET A 3 -14.99 -2.08 -0.75
CA MET A 3 -13.61 -2.59 -0.99
C MET A 3 -12.55 -1.51 -0.85
N VAL A 4 -12.82 -0.29 -1.34
CA VAL A 4 -11.90 0.85 -1.23
C VAL A 4 -11.74 1.26 0.24
N GLU A 5 -12.82 1.27 1.00
CA GLU A 5 -12.76 1.57 2.44
C GLU A 5 -11.99 0.51 3.21
N ARG A 6 -12.19 -0.77 2.90
CA ARG A 6 -11.39 -1.86 3.49
C ARG A 6 -9.90 -1.70 3.15
N GLY A 7 -9.58 -1.36 1.90
CA GLY A 7 -8.21 -1.06 1.48
C GLY A 7 -7.58 0.13 2.21
N ARG A 8 -8.37 1.19 2.43
CA ARG A 8 -7.95 2.35 3.24
C ARG A 8 -7.61 1.93 4.68
N ILE A 9 -8.45 1.13 5.31
CA ILE A 9 -8.22 0.63 6.67
C ILE A 9 -6.93 -0.21 6.72
N ILE A 10 -6.70 -1.09 5.74
CA ILE A 10 -5.47 -1.89 5.62
C ILE A 10 -4.24 -0.96 5.52
N ALA A 11 -4.29 0.01 4.61
CA ALA A 11 -3.21 0.98 4.43
C ALA A 11 -2.89 1.74 5.74
N GLU A 12 -3.91 2.21 6.43
CA GLU A 12 -3.74 2.94 7.69
C GLU A 12 -3.21 2.05 8.81
N THR A 13 -3.68 0.81 8.90
CA THR A 13 -3.31 -0.11 9.97
C THR A 13 -1.86 -0.57 9.84
N PHE A 14 -1.41 -0.89 8.63
CA PHE A 14 -0.12 -1.55 8.41
C PHE A 14 0.96 -0.63 7.84
N CYS A 15 0.59 0.45 7.15
CA CYS A 15 1.54 1.22 6.34
C CYS A 15 1.72 2.68 6.80
N ALA A 16 0.78 3.24 7.58
CA ALA A 16 0.78 4.65 7.96
C ALA A 16 1.95 5.06 8.88
N GLN A 17 2.66 4.09 9.49
CA GLN A 17 3.87 4.40 10.26
C GLN A 17 4.98 4.99 9.37
N CYS A 18 5.03 4.57 8.10
CA CYS A 18 6.10 4.96 7.18
C CYS A 18 5.57 5.78 6.00
N HIS A 19 4.42 5.42 5.45
CA HIS A 19 3.88 6.02 4.23
C HIS A 19 2.76 7.02 4.51
N ALA A 20 2.67 8.07 3.70
CA ALA A 20 1.44 8.85 3.61
C ALA A 20 0.39 8.02 2.84
N THR A 21 -0.62 7.55 3.58
CA THR A 21 -1.68 6.67 3.08
C THR A 21 -2.91 7.44 2.58
N GLY A 22 -2.96 8.76 2.73
CA GLY A 22 -4.09 9.60 2.33
C GLY A 22 -3.83 10.40 1.03
N ALA A 23 -4.88 11.08 0.57
CA ALA A 23 -4.84 11.90 -0.65
C ALA A 23 -3.87 13.11 -0.55
N THR A 24 -3.49 13.50 0.66
CA THR A 24 -2.60 14.65 0.92
C THR A 24 -1.58 14.32 2.01
N GLY A 25 -0.60 15.22 2.20
CA GLY A 25 0.39 15.10 3.27
C GLY A 25 1.67 14.36 2.85
N ALA A 26 2.74 14.61 3.60
CA ALA A 26 4.02 13.95 3.41
C ALA A 26 4.08 12.65 4.22
N SER A 27 4.85 11.68 3.73
CA SER A 27 5.11 10.44 4.47
C SER A 27 5.83 10.72 5.78
N PRO A 28 5.47 10.03 6.88
CA PRO A 28 6.17 10.19 8.16
C PRO A 28 7.65 9.81 8.10
N LEU A 29 7.99 8.78 7.32
CA LEU A 29 9.38 8.37 7.10
C LEU A 29 9.93 9.07 5.84
N PRO A 30 11.01 9.86 5.96
CA PRO A 30 11.70 10.39 4.78
C PRO A 30 12.18 9.26 3.86
N GLY A 31 11.83 9.32 2.58
CA GLY A 31 12.18 8.30 1.59
C GLY A 31 11.07 7.27 1.31
N ALA A 32 10.09 7.13 2.20
CA ALA A 32 8.88 6.37 1.90
C ALA A 32 7.95 7.21 1.00
N PRO A 33 7.64 6.78 -0.24
CA PRO A 33 6.78 7.57 -1.11
C PRO A 33 5.32 7.58 -0.59
N PRO A 34 4.55 8.65 -0.84
CA PRO A 34 3.11 8.65 -0.61
C PRO A 34 2.41 7.67 -1.56
N PHE A 35 1.37 6.99 -1.09
CA PHE A 35 0.68 5.96 -1.88
C PHE A 35 0.06 6.48 -3.18
N ARG A 36 -0.45 7.71 -3.18
CA ARG A 36 -0.97 8.38 -4.39
C ARG A 36 0.03 8.51 -5.55
N THR A 37 1.34 8.40 -5.28
CA THR A 37 2.38 8.46 -6.34
C THR A 37 2.89 7.08 -6.76
N PHE A 38 2.36 5.98 -6.20
CA PHE A 38 2.89 4.64 -6.48
C PHE A 38 2.66 4.23 -7.94
N LYS A 39 1.46 4.51 -8.47
CA LYS A 39 1.10 4.18 -9.86
C LYS A 39 1.98 4.86 -10.91
N GLU A 40 2.69 5.93 -10.53
CA GLU A 40 3.64 6.62 -11.42
C GLU A 40 4.93 5.82 -11.61
N ARG A 41 5.23 4.87 -10.71
CA ARG A 41 6.51 4.16 -10.64
C ARG A 41 6.37 2.64 -10.66
N TRP A 42 5.28 2.10 -10.12
CA TRP A 42 5.06 0.67 -9.98
C TRP A 42 3.67 0.30 -10.53
N PRO A 43 3.63 -0.53 -11.60
CA PRO A 43 2.38 -1.10 -12.08
C PRO A 43 1.67 -1.90 -10.99
N VAL A 44 0.34 -1.90 -11.01
CA VAL A 44 -0.50 -2.58 -10.01
C VAL A 44 -0.22 -4.08 -9.97
N GLU A 45 0.13 -4.69 -11.10
CA GLU A 45 0.44 -6.11 -11.21
C GLU A 45 1.69 -6.48 -10.41
N VAL A 46 2.72 -5.62 -10.45
CA VAL A 46 3.96 -5.81 -9.69
C VAL A 46 3.69 -5.67 -8.20
N LEU A 47 2.82 -4.73 -7.81
CA LEU A 47 2.40 -4.56 -6.41
C LEU A 47 1.61 -5.78 -5.92
N ALA A 48 0.74 -6.34 -6.76
CA ALA A 48 -0.06 -7.52 -6.42
C ALA A 48 0.81 -8.75 -6.13
N GLU A 49 1.79 -9.03 -6.99
CA GLU A 49 2.74 -10.13 -6.81
C GLU A 49 3.55 -9.95 -5.52
N ALA A 50 4.12 -8.75 -5.33
CA ALA A 50 4.85 -8.37 -4.11
C ALA A 50 4.05 -8.56 -2.82
N LEU A 51 2.75 -8.24 -2.84
CA LEU A 51 1.86 -8.40 -1.70
C LEU A 51 1.52 -9.88 -1.45
N ALA A 52 1.35 -10.66 -2.51
CA ALA A 52 1.03 -12.09 -2.43
C ALA A 52 2.18 -12.93 -1.87
N GLU A 53 3.43 -12.51 -2.09
CA GLU A 53 4.61 -13.15 -1.52
C GLU A 53 4.87 -12.79 -0.04
N GLY A 54 4.08 -11.88 0.54
CA GLY A 54 4.26 -11.35 1.89
C GLY A 54 5.24 -10.18 1.86
N LEU A 55 4.69 -8.97 1.76
CA LEU A 55 5.36 -7.72 1.37
C LEU A 55 6.78 -7.56 1.95
N THR A 56 7.79 -7.97 1.18
CA THR A 56 9.23 -7.91 1.51
C THR A 56 10.02 -7.08 0.48
N THR A 57 9.32 -6.44 -0.44
CA THR A 57 9.83 -6.12 -1.78
C THR A 57 10.24 -4.66 -1.97
N GLY A 58 10.05 -3.78 -0.99
CA GLY A 58 10.49 -2.39 -1.08
C GLY A 58 11.95 -2.17 -0.70
N HIS A 59 12.33 -2.64 0.49
CA HIS A 59 13.67 -2.55 1.09
C HIS A 59 13.69 -3.32 2.42
N PRO A 60 14.87 -3.65 2.99
CA PRO A 60 14.96 -4.42 4.23
C PRO A 60 14.26 -3.81 5.45
N GLU A 61 14.08 -2.49 5.49
CA GLU A 61 13.36 -1.81 6.59
C GLU A 61 11.82 -1.88 6.46
N MET A 62 11.29 -2.37 5.35
CA MET A 62 9.85 -2.54 5.17
C MET A 62 9.39 -3.78 5.94
N PRO A 63 8.44 -3.66 6.88
CA PRO A 63 7.98 -4.82 7.64
C PRO A 63 7.24 -5.78 6.72
N THR A 64 7.43 -7.07 6.96
CA THR A 64 6.63 -8.11 6.30
C THR A 64 5.19 -8.00 6.76
N VAL A 65 4.28 -7.80 5.80
CA VAL A 65 2.83 -7.79 6.04
C VAL A 65 2.22 -8.96 5.30
N THR A 66 1.51 -9.81 6.02
CA THR A 66 0.74 -10.91 5.44
C THR A 66 -0.69 -10.45 5.21
N MET A 67 -1.15 -10.54 3.96
CA MET A 67 -2.53 -10.23 3.57
C MET A 67 -3.15 -11.44 2.89
N THR A 68 -4.44 -11.66 3.11
CA THR A 68 -5.23 -12.61 2.31
C THR A 68 -5.46 -12.07 0.90
N PRO A 69 -5.76 -12.91 -0.10
CA PRO A 69 -6.02 -12.44 -1.46
C PRO A 69 -7.08 -11.31 -1.54
N GLY A 70 -8.18 -11.44 -0.79
CA GLY A 70 -9.21 -10.40 -0.77
C GLY A 70 -8.81 -9.10 -0.03
N GLU A 71 -7.77 -9.14 0.81
CA GLU A 71 -7.18 -7.93 1.41
C GLU A 71 -6.22 -7.25 0.45
N ILE A 72 -5.46 -8.04 -0.32
CA ILE A 72 -4.61 -7.54 -1.41
C ILE A 72 -5.48 -6.81 -2.44
N ASP A 73 -6.56 -7.42 -2.90
CA ASP A 73 -7.48 -6.81 -3.88
C ASP A 73 -8.08 -5.50 -3.34
N ALA A 74 -8.50 -5.49 -2.07
CA ALA A 74 -9.04 -4.29 -1.43
C ALA A 74 -7.97 -3.18 -1.33
N PHE A 75 -6.76 -3.53 -0.92
CA PHE A 75 -5.63 -2.60 -0.79
C PHE A 75 -5.24 -2.00 -2.15
N LEU A 76 -5.08 -2.83 -3.18
CA LEU A 76 -4.77 -2.36 -4.53
C LEU A 76 -5.90 -1.49 -5.09
N GLY A 77 -7.16 -1.87 -4.86
CA GLY A 77 -8.31 -1.05 -5.23
C GLY A 77 -8.34 0.31 -4.54
N TYR A 78 -7.81 0.41 -3.31
CA TYR A 78 -7.62 1.70 -2.65
C TYR A 78 -6.47 2.50 -3.27
N LEU A 79 -5.33 1.87 -3.57
CA LEU A 79 -4.21 2.54 -4.26
C LEU A 79 -4.63 3.09 -5.63
N ASP A 80 -5.47 2.37 -6.36
CA ASP A 80 -5.99 2.78 -7.67
C ASP A 80 -7.05 3.89 -7.58
N SER A 81 -7.61 4.14 -6.38
CA SER A 81 -8.61 5.20 -6.15
C SER A 81 -8.03 6.61 -6.02
N PHE A 82 -6.70 6.74 -5.93
CA PHE A 82 -6.00 8.03 -6.00
C PHE A 82 -5.92 8.56 -7.43
#